data_AF-A0A924MWF7-F1
#
_entry.id   AF-A0A924MWF7-F1
#
_cell.length_a   1.000
_cell.length_b   1.000
_cell.length_c   1.000
_cell.angle_alpha   90.00
_cell.angle_beta   90.00
_cell.angle_gamma   90.00
#
_symmetry.space_group_name_H-M   'P 1'
#
loop_
_entity.id
_entity.type
_entity.pdbx_description
1 polymer ?
#
loop_
_entity_poly.entity_id
_entity_poly.type
_entity_poly.pdbx_seq_one_letter_code
_entity_poly.pdbx_strand_id
1 'polypeptide(L)'
;MSKALPSAPAQPERWRIDAGDADVATLVIPADSFRTRHFEIDCRLVVTRLAEGAEHAMRVDVDGDLEWTRRAPTENPGHTDSMDYHFRRELPAGVPLRVVVKTQATKARRVRLVIEAEEA
;
A
#
# COMPACT_ATOMS: atom_id res chain seq x y z
N MET A 1 2.29 -46.12 -10.47
CA MET A 1 2.46 -44.97 -9.57
C MET A 1 3.13 -43.86 -10.36
N SER A 2 2.40 -42.84 -10.81
CA SER A 2 2.99 -41.72 -11.55
C SER A 2 3.61 -40.74 -10.57
N LYS A 3 4.94 -40.61 -10.65
CA LYS A 3 5.71 -39.61 -9.90
C LYS A 3 5.36 -38.23 -10.46
N ALA A 4 4.71 -37.39 -9.67
CA ALA A 4 4.45 -36.00 -10.05
C ALA A 4 5.79 -35.31 -10.32
N LEU A 5 5.91 -34.68 -11.49
CA LEU A 5 7.04 -33.83 -11.82
C LEU A 5 7.03 -32.63 -10.87
N PRO A 6 8.19 -32.17 -10.38
CA PRO A 6 8.24 -30.93 -9.61
C PRO A 6 7.69 -29.79 -10.46
N SER A 7 6.66 -29.10 -9.94
CA SER A 7 6.12 -27.89 -10.55
C SER A 7 7.24 -26.84 -10.64
N ALA A 8 7.31 -26.13 -11.78
CA ALA A 8 8.19 -24.97 -11.90
C ALA A 8 7.98 -24.01 -10.71
N PRO A 9 9.04 -23.31 -10.22
CA PRO A 9 8.88 -22.35 -9.14
C PRO A 9 7.81 -21.32 -9.54
N ALA A 10 6.89 -21.05 -8.64
CA ALA A 10 5.87 -20.03 -8.86
C ALA A 10 6.54 -18.69 -9.14
N GLN A 11 6.08 -17.97 -10.15
CA GLN A 11 6.56 -16.62 -10.43
C GLN A 11 6.13 -15.70 -9.27
N PRO A 12 7.01 -14.80 -8.79
CA PRO A 12 6.64 -13.86 -7.73
C PRO A 12 5.41 -13.04 -8.11
N GLU A 13 4.43 -12.98 -7.20
CA GLU A 13 3.22 -12.20 -7.39
C GLU A 13 3.49 -10.69 -7.29
N ARG A 14 2.73 -9.90 -8.06
CA ARG A 14 2.74 -8.44 -8.00
C ARG A 14 1.31 -7.92 -7.98
N TRP A 15 1.00 -7.12 -6.97
CA TRP A 15 -0.31 -6.52 -6.78
C TRP A 15 -0.18 -5.00 -6.67
N ARG A 16 -1.14 -4.28 -7.26
CA ARG A 16 -1.12 -2.83 -7.26
C ARG A 16 -2.53 -2.25 -7.31
N ILE A 17 -2.73 -1.16 -6.59
CA ILE A 17 -3.84 -0.24 -6.80
C ILE A 17 -3.31 1.19 -6.89
N ASP A 18 -3.80 1.94 -7.86
CA ASP A 18 -3.57 3.38 -8.00
C ASP A 18 -4.93 4.08 -7.89
N ALA A 19 -5.16 4.76 -6.77
CA ALA A 19 -6.41 5.41 -6.47
C ALA A 19 -6.44 6.89 -6.93
N GLY A 20 -5.42 7.34 -7.67
CA GLY A 20 -5.35 8.73 -8.12
C GLY A 20 -5.38 9.71 -6.95
N ASP A 21 -6.27 10.69 -6.99
CA ASP A 21 -6.43 11.72 -5.95
C ASP A 21 -7.46 11.37 -4.86
N ALA A 22 -7.98 10.14 -4.86
CA ALA A 22 -8.92 9.64 -3.86
C ALA A 22 -8.33 9.69 -2.44
N ASP A 23 -9.23 9.77 -1.46
CA ASP A 23 -8.85 9.79 -0.04
C ASP A 23 -8.58 8.40 0.55
N VAL A 24 -9.06 7.34 -0.12
CA VAL A 24 -8.91 5.95 0.28
C VAL A 24 -8.42 5.08 -0.88
N ALA A 25 -7.46 4.20 -0.59
CA ALA A 25 -7.06 3.08 -1.45
C ALA A 25 -7.24 1.77 -0.69
N THR A 26 -7.70 0.72 -1.36
CA THR A 26 -7.81 -0.63 -0.80
C THR A 26 -7.16 -1.63 -1.74
N LEU A 27 -6.18 -2.36 -1.23
CA LEU A 27 -5.56 -3.49 -1.92
C LEU A 27 -6.02 -4.78 -1.22
N VAL A 28 -6.50 -5.74 -2.00
CA VAL A 28 -6.85 -7.08 -1.52
C VAL A 28 -6.01 -8.09 -2.28
N ILE A 29 -5.23 -8.89 -1.55
CA ILE A 29 -4.52 -10.05 -2.08
C ILE A 29 -5.33 -11.29 -1.69
N PRO A 30 -5.85 -12.06 -2.65
CA PRO A 30 -6.65 -13.25 -2.36
C PRO A 30 -5.80 -14.32 -1.68
N ALA A 31 -6.46 -15.20 -0.92
CA ALA A 31 -5.81 -16.36 -0.34
C ALA A 31 -5.25 -17.30 -1.41
N ASP A 32 -4.04 -17.82 -1.18
CA ASP A 32 -3.48 -18.95 -1.91
C ASP A 32 -3.64 -20.19 -1.02
N SER A 33 -4.28 -21.26 -1.51
CA SER A 33 -4.56 -22.45 -0.71
C SER A 33 -3.35 -23.37 -0.50
N PHE A 34 -2.22 -23.11 -1.18
CA PHE A 34 -1.13 -24.07 -1.31
C PHE A 34 0.17 -23.62 -0.66
N ARG A 35 0.38 -22.32 -0.44
CA ARG A 35 1.66 -21.79 0.03
C ARG A 35 1.52 -20.54 0.90
N THR A 36 2.43 -20.43 1.87
CA THR A 36 2.74 -19.17 2.54
C THR A 36 3.52 -18.27 1.59
N ARG A 37 3.20 -16.99 1.57
CA ARG A 37 3.82 -15.97 0.71
C ARG A 37 4.38 -14.84 1.57
N HIS A 38 5.44 -14.19 1.12
CA HIS A 38 6.01 -13.03 1.81
C HIS A 38 5.96 -11.83 0.88
N PHE A 39 5.31 -10.76 1.31
CA PHE A 39 5.17 -9.54 0.53
C PHE A 39 5.98 -8.40 1.14
N GLU A 40 6.65 -7.65 0.28
CA GLU A 40 7.08 -6.28 0.52
C GLU A 40 5.95 -5.35 0.04
N ILE A 41 5.50 -4.42 0.90
CA ILE A 41 4.33 -3.58 0.65
C ILE A 41 4.73 -2.11 0.78
N ASP A 42 4.42 -1.33 -0.25
CA ASP A 42 4.68 0.10 -0.34
C ASP A 42 3.38 0.89 -0.44
N CYS A 43 3.18 1.81 0.48
CA CYS A 43 2.09 2.79 0.47
C CYS A 43 2.67 4.17 0.18
N ARG A 44 2.20 4.83 -0.87
CA ARG A 44 2.68 6.18 -1.26
C ARG A 44 1.52 7.14 -1.45
N LEU A 45 1.54 8.22 -0.68
CA LEU A 45 0.73 9.41 -0.89
C LEU A 45 1.61 10.52 -1.50
N VAL A 46 1.16 11.12 -2.59
CA VAL A 46 1.76 12.33 -3.18
C VAL A 46 0.77 13.47 -3.06
N VAL A 47 1.23 14.63 -2.59
CA VAL A 47 0.43 15.85 -2.42
C VAL A 47 1.13 17.06 -3.03
N THR A 48 0.38 18.12 -3.25
CA THR A 48 0.95 19.45 -3.56
C THR A 48 0.35 20.49 -2.63
N ARG A 49 1.14 21.50 -2.28
CA ARG A 49 0.75 22.60 -1.40
C ARG A 49 -0.20 23.56 -2.14
N LEU A 50 -1.32 23.94 -1.50
CA LEU A 50 -2.23 24.96 -2.03
C LEU A 50 -2.13 26.30 -1.29
N ALA A 51 -1.81 26.30 0.00
CA ALA A 51 -1.67 27.53 0.78
C ALA A 51 -0.68 27.37 1.94
N GLU A 52 -0.46 28.43 2.71
CA GLU A 52 0.32 28.40 3.94
C GLU A 52 -0.37 27.61 5.07
N GLY A 53 0.42 26.86 5.82
CA GLY A 53 -0.07 25.91 6.82
C GLY A 53 -0.73 24.68 6.19
N ALA A 54 -0.27 24.27 5.01
CA ALA A 54 -0.70 23.04 4.38
C ALA A 54 -0.17 21.82 5.13
N GLU A 55 -1.00 20.79 5.23
CA GLU A 55 -0.66 19.53 5.89
C GLU A 55 -1.23 18.35 5.12
N HIS A 56 -0.59 17.20 5.30
CA HIS A 56 -1.10 15.92 4.85
C HIS A 56 -0.89 14.85 5.92
N ALA A 57 -1.73 13.82 5.89
CA ALA A 57 -1.63 12.66 6.78
C ALA A 57 -2.00 11.39 6.04
N MET A 58 -1.39 10.28 6.46
CA MET A 58 -1.66 8.95 5.95
C MET A 58 -1.82 7.97 7.12
N ARG A 59 -2.80 7.08 7.00
CA ARG A 59 -3.07 5.97 7.91
C ARG A 59 -3.13 4.68 7.10
N VAL A 60 -2.44 3.65 7.56
CA VAL A 60 -2.43 2.32 6.95
C VAL A 60 -3.06 1.36 7.95
N ASP A 61 -4.16 0.73 7.54
CA ASP A 61 -4.83 -0.34 8.27
C ASP A 61 -4.56 -1.67 7.53
N VAL A 62 -4.17 -2.72 8.26
CA VAL A 62 -3.94 -4.07 7.73
C VAL A 62 -4.90 -5.02 8.43
N ASP A 63 -5.75 -5.69 7.64
CA ASP A 63 -6.81 -6.59 8.12
C ASP A 63 -7.73 -5.99 9.20
N GLY A 64 -7.85 -4.66 9.20
CA GLY A 64 -8.69 -3.90 10.13
C GLY A 64 -7.91 -3.27 11.30
N ASP A 65 -6.67 -3.72 11.55
CA ASP A 65 -5.81 -3.20 12.60
C ASP A 65 -4.98 -2.02 12.12
N LEU A 66 -4.72 -1.05 13.01
CA LEU A 66 -3.82 0.06 12.72
C LEU A 66 -2.38 -0.44 12.61
N GLU A 67 -1.82 -0.40 11.41
CA GLU A 67 -0.42 -0.71 11.19
C GLU A 67 0.46 0.53 11.44
N TRP A 68 0.07 1.65 10.84
CA TRP A 68 0.89 2.85 10.85
C TRP A 68 0.07 4.11 10.61
N THR A 69 0.50 5.23 11.20
CA THR A 69 -0.06 6.54 10.87
C THR A 69 0.95 7.66 11.08
N ARG A 70 0.88 8.69 10.23
CA ARG A 70 1.69 9.90 10.35
C ARG A 70 0.97 11.12 9.78
N ARG A 71 1.33 12.29 10.30
CA ARG A 71 0.98 13.62 9.78
C ARG A 71 2.27 14.42 9.56
N ALA A 72 2.30 15.25 8.52
CA ALA A 72 3.42 16.14 8.22
C ALA A 72 2.93 17.45 7.57
N PRO A 73 3.68 18.55 7.69
CA PRO A 73 3.45 19.73 6.86
C PRO A 73 3.67 19.40 5.38
N THR A 74 2.94 20.10 4.51
CA THR A 74 3.18 20.10 3.06
C THR A 74 3.94 21.37 2.71
N GLU A 75 5.25 21.27 2.52
CA GLU A 75 6.16 22.41 2.57
C GLU A 75 6.42 23.01 1.19
N ASN A 76 6.58 22.18 0.14
CA ASN A 76 7.14 22.60 -1.14
C ASN A 76 6.10 23.26 -2.08
N PRO A 77 6.06 24.60 -2.22
CA PRO A 77 5.14 25.28 -3.14
C PRO A 77 5.56 25.07 -4.59
N GLY A 78 4.61 24.86 -5.49
CA GLY A 78 4.89 24.61 -6.91
C GLY A 78 5.49 23.24 -7.23
N HIS A 79 5.77 22.42 -6.20
CA HIS A 79 6.25 21.05 -6.30
C HIS A 79 5.31 20.09 -5.54
N THR A 80 5.71 18.83 -5.45
CA THR A 80 4.99 17.80 -4.72
C THR A 80 5.79 17.31 -3.52
N ASP A 81 5.08 16.93 -2.46
CA ASP A 81 5.62 16.18 -1.33
C ASP A 81 5.11 14.74 -1.39
N SER A 82 5.89 13.80 -0.84
CA SER A 82 5.45 12.42 -0.66
C SER A 82 5.47 12.00 0.81
N MET A 83 4.56 11.10 1.15
CA MET A 83 4.57 10.34 2.39
C MET A 83 4.52 8.86 2.02
N ASP A 84 5.60 8.17 2.36
CA ASP A 84 5.84 6.78 2.03
C ASP A 84 5.88 5.92 3.30
N TYR A 85 5.31 4.73 3.23
CA TYR A 85 5.42 3.71 4.26
C TYR A 85 5.65 2.34 3.63
N HIS A 86 6.72 1.68 4.06
CA HIS A 86 7.15 0.37 3.57
C HIS A 86 7.13 -0.64 4.72
N PHE A 87 6.58 -1.82 4.50
CA PHE A 87 6.54 -2.89 5.49
C PHE A 87 6.48 -4.26 4.83
N ARG A 88 6.77 -5.30 5.62
CA ARG A 88 6.69 -6.70 5.16
C ARG A 88 5.53 -7.44 5.82
N ARG A 89 4.92 -8.35 5.08
CA ARG A 89 3.89 -9.27 5.60
C ARG A 89 4.11 -10.69 5.11
N GLU A 90 4.13 -11.61 6.06
CA GLU A 90 3.92 -13.03 5.78
C GLU A 90 2.41 -13.27 5.66
N LEU A 91 2.02 -13.99 4.62
CA LEU A 91 0.64 -14.34 4.33
C LEU A 91 0.51 -15.88 4.30
N PRO A 92 -0.01 -16.49 5.37
CA PRO A 92 -0.19 -17.93 5.44
C PRO A 92 -1.12 -18.47 4.34
N ALA A 93 -0.96 -19.75 4.00
CA ALA A 93 -1.88 -20.42 3.09
C ALA A 93 -3.33 -20.35 3.59
N GLY A 94 -4.27 -20.08 2.68
CA GLY A 94 -5.69 -19.96 2.95
C GLY A 94 -6.12 -18.61 3.55
N VAL A 95 -5.19 -17.67 3.79
CA VAL A 95 -5.48 -16.37 4.40
C VAL A 95 -5.37 -15.26 3.34
N PRO A 96 -6.40 -14.41 3.16
CA PRO A 96 -6.30 -13.21 2.32
C PRO A 96 -5.64 -12.07 3.10
N LEU A 97 -5.11 -11.07 2.39
CA LEU A 97 -4.61 -9.83 2.97
C LEU A 97 -5.45 -8.65 2.49
N ARG A 98 -5.82 -7.76 3.39
CA ARG A 98 -6.44 -6.47 3.06
C ARG A 98 -5.64 -5.32 3.63
N VAL A 99 -5.13 -4.46 2.75
CA VAL A 99 -4.47 -3.20 3.11
C VAL A 99 -5.37 -2.04 2.73
N VAL A 100 -5.67 -1.16 3.70
CA VAL A 100 -6.45 0.05 3.47
C VAL A 100 -5.61 1.26 3.85
N VAL A 101 -5.40 2.16 2.89
CA VAL A 101 -4.73 3.43 3.13
C VAL A 101 -5.75 4.56 3.08
N LYS A 102 -5.78 5.38 4.13
CA LYS A 102 -6.66 6.55 4.26
C LYS A 102 -5.81 7.80 4.40
N THR A 103 -6.23 8.88 3.77
CA THR A 103 -5.45 10.12 3.69
C THR A 103 -6.26 11.34 4.07
N GLN A 104 -5.58 12.33 4.64
CA GLN A 104 -6.11 13.66 4.86
C GLN A 104 -5.19 14.69 4.20
N ALA A 105 -5.78 15.74 3.63
CA ALA A 105 -5.05 16.86 3.06
C ALA A 105 -5.79 18.15 3.43
N THR A 106 -5.12 19.03 4.15
CA THR A 106 -5.66 20.33 4.57
C THR A 106 -4.83 21.41 3.90
N LYS A 107 -5.47 22.31 3.14
CA LYS A 107 -4.77 23.32 2.30
C LYS A 107 -3.69 22.70 1.39
N ALA A 108 -3.85 21.43 1.07
CA ALA A 108 -3.06 20.65 0.15
C ALA A 108 -4.01 19.88 -0.78
N ARG A 109 -3.51 19.46 -1.94
CA ARG A 109 -4.26 18.62 -2.88
C ARG A 109 -3.55 17.29 -3.02
N ARG A 110 -4.31 16.19 -2.94
CA ARG A 110 -3.83 14.86 -3.31
C ARG A 110 -3.55 14.81 -4.80
N VAL A 111 -2.40 14.28 -5.15
CA VAL A 111 -1.96 14.09 -6.54
C VAL A 111 -2.01 12.61 -6.89
N ARG A 112 -1.61 11.75 -5.95
CA ARG A 112 -1.58 10.30 -6.17
C ARG A 112 -1.65 9.54 -4.85
N LEU A 113 -2.34 8.40 -4.85
CA LEU A 113 -2.35 7.43 -3.76
C LEU A 113 -2.18 6.03 -4.34
N VAL A 114 -1.12 5.33 -3.95
CA VAL A 114 -0.75 4.02 -4.50
C VAL A 114 -0.46 3.05 -3.36
N ILE A 115 -0.88 1.79 -3.54
CA ILE A 115 -0.41 0.65 -2.76
C ILE A 115 0.17 -0.36 -3.74
N GLU A 116 1.39 -0.81 -3.50
CA GLU A 116 2.06 -1.90 -4.22
C GLU A 116 2.41 -3.02 -3.24
N ALA A 117 2.33 -4.26 -3.71
CA ALA A 117 2.82 -5.42 -2.98
C ALA A 117 3.55 -6.36 -3.93
N GLU A 118 4.79 -6.69 -3.62
CA GLU A 118 5.64 -7.61 -4.39
C GLU A 118 6.01 -8.82 -3.53
N GLU A 119 5.80 -10.02 -4.07
CA GLU A 119 6.26 -11.24 -3.42
C GLU A 119 7.79 -11.34 -3.50
N ALA A 120 8.43 -11.59 -2.36
CA ALA A 120 9.89 -11.68 -2.22
C ALA A 120 10.44 -13.08 -2.52
#